data_AF-G4Z652-F1
#
_entry.id   AF-G4Z652-F1
#
_cell.length_a   1.000
_cell.length_b   1.000
_cell.length_c   1.000
_cell.angle_alpha   90.00
_cell.angle_beta   90.00
_cell.angle_gamma   90.00
#
_symmetry.space_group_name_H-M   'P 1'
#
loop_
_entity.id
_entity.type
_entity.pdbx_description
1 polymer ?
#
loop_
_entity_poly.entity_id
_entity_poly.type
_entity_poly.pdbx_seq_one_letter_code
_entity_poly.pdbx_strand_id
1 'polypeptide(L)'
;AEPTKIKRVSWTKDGKNGGPSSLDVLVTWVGSGESYQLWLDGRGKSDGKHRQALQEITSELENAGLTPRSDSSVKGKITSLEKQYAAATEWLKEKSIEPKDVLSGKAGSDVLEEILDKCPYYQKFMPVFGEVP
;
A
#
# COMPACT_ATOMS: atom_id res chain seq x y z
N ALA A 1 -32.08 -3.73 18.38
CA ALA A 1 -31.24 -2.79 17.62
C ALA A 1 -30.77 -3.53 16.36
N GLU A 2 -31.17 -3.07 15.18
CA GLU A 2 -30.62 -3.60 13.93
C GLU A 2 -29.14 -3.20 13.82
N PRO A 3 -28.24 -4.09 13.38
CA PRO A 3 -26.86 -3.71 13.12
C PRO A 3 -26.86 -2.72 11.96
N THR A 4 -26.52 -1.46 12.23
CA THR A 4 -26.33 -0.43 11.22
C THR A 4 -25.33 -0.93 10.19
N LYS A 5 -25.76 -1.12 8.93
CA LYS A 5 -24.88 -1.41 7.79
C LYS A 5 -23.76 -0.37 7.77
N ILE A 6 -22.55 -0.77 8.15
CA ILE A 6 -21.36 0.06 8.01
C ILE A 6 -21.22 0.35 6.51
N LYS A 7 -21.51 1.59 6.10
CA LYS A 7 -21.30 2.01 4.71
C LYS A 7 -19.82 1.78 4.41
N ARG A 8 -19.51 1.05 3.33
CA ARG A 8 -18.14 0.87 2.87
C ARG A 8 -17.60 2.23 2.46
N VAL A 9 -16.83 2.87 3.33
CA VAL A 9 -16.19 4.16 3.06
C VAL A 9 -15.10 3.93 2.03
N SER A 10 -15.15 4.66 0.91
CA SER A 10 -14.13 4.58 -0.13
C SER A 10 -12.77 4.93 0.45
N TRP A 11 -11.72 4.20 0.07
CA TRP A 11 -10.34 4.55 0.42
C TRP A 11 -9.78 5.71 -0.41
N THR A 12 -10.40 6.01 -1.56
CA THR A 12 -9.90 6.98 -2.55
C THR A 12 -10.72 8.28 -2.60
N LYS A 13 -11.85 8.34 -1.90
CA LYS A 13 -12.81 9.47 -1.98
C LYS A 13 -13.20 10.01 -0.60
N ASP A 14 -12.40 9.73 0.41
CA ASP A 14 -12.63 10.16 1.80
C ASP A 14 -11.70 11.30 2.24
N GLY A 15 -10.86 11.80 1.33
CA GLY A 15 -10.11 13.03 1.54
C GLY A 15 -11.04 14.22 1.77
N LYS A 16 -10.66 15.10 2.71
CA LYS A 16 -11.42 16.30 3.08
C LYS A 16 -10.68 17.55 2.63
N ASN A 17 -11.41 18.56 2.15
CA ASN A 17 -10.87 19.87 1.77
C ASN A 17 -9.69 19.83 0.78
N GLY A 18 -9.68 18.86 -0.15
CA GLY A 18 -8.57 18.67 -1.09
C GLY A 18 -7.33 18.00 -0.48
N GLY A 19 -7.41 17.55 0.77
CA GLY A 19 -6.38 16.76 1.44
C GLY A 19 -6.32 15.30 0.97
N PRO A 20 -5.31 14.55 1.44
CA PRO A 20 -5.08 13.16 1.01
C PRO A 20 -6.24 12.25 1.38
N SER A 21 -6.50 11.22 0.58
CA SER A 21 -7.41 10.13 0.92
C SER A 21 -6.75 9.12 1.86
N SER A 22 -7.54 8.21 2.46
CA SER A 22 -6.98 7.10 3.25
C SER A 22 -6.00 6.25 2.44
N LEU A 23 -6.23 6.11 1.12
CA LEU A 23 -5.32 5.38 0.26
C LEU A 23 -4.01 6.14 0.08
N ASP A 24 -4.04 7.46 -0.08
CA ASP A 24 -2.83 8.26 -0.26
C ASP A 24 -1.94 8.24 0.98
N VAL A 25 -2.55 8.33 2.18
CA VAL A 25 -1.85 8.17 3.45
C VAL A 25 -1.26 6.76 3.53
N LEU A 26 -2.05 5.72 3.28
CA LEU A 26 -1.58 4.33 3.37
C LEU A 26 -0.45 4.04 2.37
N VAL A 27 -0.56 4.51 1.13
CA VAL A 27 0.47 4.34 0.09
C VAL A 27 1.76 5.07 0.49
N THR A 28 1.64 6.24 1.14
CA THR A 28 2.79 6.98 1.66
C THR A 28 3.45 6.26 2.81
N TRP A 29 2.67 5.73 3.74
CA TRP A 29 3.14 4.94 4.87
C TRP A 29 3.81 3.63 4.41
N VAL A 30 3.23 2.92 3.44
CA VAL A 30 3.85 1.72 2.85
C VAL A 30 5.13 2.08 2.09
N GLY A 31 5.15 3.23 1.41
CA GLY A 31 6.29 3.71 0.63
C GLY A 31 7.40 4.40 1.43
N SER A 32 7.23 4.65 2.74
CA SER A 32 8.21 5.37 3.57
C SER A 32 9.39 4.49 4.02
N GLY A 33 9.31 3.18 3.83
CA GLY A 33 10.36 2.24 4.21
C GLY A 33 10.32 1.91 5.70
N GLU A 34 10.63 2.87 6.58
CA GLU A 34 10.84 2.62 8.02
C GLU A 34 9.60 2.04 8.72
N SER A 35 8.44 2.67 8.53
CA SER A 35 7.18 2.23 9.15
C SER A 35 6.70 0.87 8.60
N TYR A 36 6.92 0.64 7.31
CA TYR A 36 6.58 -0.63 6.68
C TYR A 36 7.54 -1.76 7.10
N GLN A 37 8.81 -1.47 7.35
CA GLN A 37 9.75 -2.45 7.92
C GLN A 37 9.28 -2.95 9.28
N LEU A 38 8.75 -2.08 10.15
CA LEU A 38 8.17 -2.50 11.44
C LEU A 38 7.00 -3.48 11.25
N TRP A 39 6.19 -3.28 10.22
CA TRP A 39 5.11 -4.19 9.83
C TRP A 39 5.62 -5.55 9.33
N LEU A 40 6.65 -5.55 8.49
CA LEU A 40 7.30 -6.78 8.03
C LEU A 40 7.93 -7.55 9.19
N ASP A 41 8.65 -6.84 10.07
CA ASP A 41 9.34 -7.39 11.22
C ASP A 41 8.40 -8.14 12.16
N GLY A 42 7.20 -7.61 12.37
CA GLY A 42 6.18 -8.22 13.22
C GLY A 42 5.35 -9.31 12.54
N ARG A 43 5.53 -9.55 11.23
CA ARG A 43 4.71 -10.53 10.48
C ARG A 43 4.92 -11.94 11.03
N GLY A 44 3.81 -12.58 11.43
CA GLY A 44 3.82 -13.93 12.00
C GLY A 44 4.46 -14.05 13.39
N LYS A 45 4.81 -12.93 14.02
CA LYS A 45 5.40 -12.88 15.37
C LYS A 45 4.40 -12.34 16.38
N SER A 46 4.51 -12.81 17.62
CA SER A 46 3.74 -12.31 18.77
C SER A 46 4.50 -11.27 19.58
N ASP A 47 5.41 -10.51 18.94
CA ASP A 47 6.30 -9.53 19.60
C ASP A 47 5.69 -8.11 19.69
N GLY A 48 4.47 -7.93 19.23
CA GLY A 48 3.73 -6.67 19.31
C GLY A 48 4.05 -5.66 18.20
N LYS A 49 5.12 -5.85 17.41
CA LYS A 49 5.52 -4.91 16.35
C LYS A 49 4.44 -4.70 15.29
N HIS A 50 3.76 -5.79 14.90
CA HIS A 50 2.65 -5.72 13.95
C HIS A 50 1.45 -4.92 14.49
N ARG A 51 1.22 -4.95 15.82
CA ARG A 51 0.18 -4.13 16.45
C ARG A 51 0.63 -2.67 16.51
N GLN A 52 1.89 -2.41 16.82
CA GLN A 52 2.46 -1.06 16.85
C GLN A 52 2.37 -0.39 15.47
N ALA A 53 2.74 -1.10 14.39
CA ALA A 53 2.61 -0.60 13.03
C ALA A 53 1.15 -0.26 12.65
N LEU A 54 0.17 -1.05 13.12
CA LEU A 54 -1.25 -0.74 12.92
C LEU A 54 -1.72 0.49 13.69
N GLN A 55 -1.23 0.66 14.91
CA GLN A 55 -1.54 1.84 15.72
C GLN A 55 -0.95 3.10 15.08
N GLU A 56 0.25 3.01 14.52
CA GLU A 56 0.92 4.10 13.82
C GLU A 56 0.10 4.57 12.62
N ILE A 57 -0.20 3.68 11.66
CA ILE A 57 -1.02 4.05 10.49
C ILE A 57 -2.43 4.51 10.87
N THR A 58 -3.04 3.95 11.91
CA THR A 58 -4.35 4.40 12.39
C THR A 58 -4.26 5.82 12.93
N SER A 59 -3.19 6.14 13.68
CA SER A 59 -2.93 7.49 14.19
C SER A 59 -2.68 8.48 13.05
N GLU A 60 -1.98 8.07 11.99
CA GLU A 60 -1.78 8.92 10.81
C GLU A 60 -3.09 9.26 10.09
N LEU A 61 -3.97 8.26 9.92
CA LEU A 61 -5.30 8.49 9.33
C LEU A 61 -6.15 9.44 10.19
N GLU A 62 -6.10 9.27 11.52
CA GLU A 62 -6.81 10.16 12.47
C GLU A 62 -6.26 11.59 12.44
N ASN A 63 -4.93 11.75 12.44
CA ASN A 63 -4.26 13.05 12.34
C ASN A 63 -4.56 13.77 11.02
N ALA A 64 -4.74 13.02 9.94
CA ALA A 64 -5.21 13.56 8.65
C ALA A 64 -6.72 13.90 8.66
N GLY A 65 -7.43 13.67 9.76
CA GLY A 65 -8.86 13.93 9.91
C GLY A 65 -9.74 12.99 9.11
N LEU A 66 -9.24 11.81 8.73
CA LEU A 66 -9.94 10.83 7.90
C LEU A 66 -10.90 9.98 8.73
N THR A 67 -11.72 9.18 8.04
CA THR A 67 -12.65 8.28 8.73
C THR A 67 -11.87 7.17 9.42
N PRO A 68 -12.14 6.85 10.70
CA PRO A 68 -11.51 5.73 11.39
C PRO A 68 -11.64 4.43 10.60
N ARG A 69 -10.52 3.72 10.46
CA ARG A 69 -10.46 2.39 9.82
C ARG A 69 -10.20 1.36 10.90
N SER A 70 -10.83 0.19 10.78
CA SER A 70 -10.52 -0.92 11.67
C SER A 70 -9.18 -1.54 11.29
N ASP A 71 -8.44 -2.09 12.26
CA ASP A 71 -7.21 -2.84 12.03
C ASP A 71 -7.37 -3.86 10.89
N SER A 72 -8.46 -4.63 10.90
CA SER A 72 -8.73 -5.64 9.87
C SER A 72 -8.87 -5.02 8.48
N SER A 73 -9.47 -3.83 8.38
CA SER A 73 -9.58 -3.12 7.11
C SER A 73 -8.22 -2.59 6.63
N VAL A 74 -7.38 -2.09 7.55
CA VAL A 74 -6.03 -1.62 7.23
C VAL A 74 -5.16 -2.79 6.77
N LYS A 75 -5.11 -3.88 7.56
CA LYS A 75 -4.39 -5.13 7.21
C LYS A 75 -4.77 -5.61 5.81
N GLY A 76 -6.08 -5.75 5.55
CA GLY A 76 -6.57 -6.21 4.26
C GLY A 76 -6.18 -5.28 3.10
N LYS A 77 -6.11 -3.98 3.35
CA LYS A 77 -5.69 -3.01 2.32
C LYS A 77 -4.17 -3.06 2.07
N ILE A 78 -3.35 -3.20 3.12
CA ILE A 78 -1.91 -3.43 2.99
C ILE A 78 -1.64 -4.70 2.16
N THR A 79 -2.25 -5.83 2.52
CA THR A 79 -2.12 -7.08 1.75
C THR A 79 -2.57 -6.94 0.30
N SER A 80 -3.60 -6.12 0.04
CA SER A 80 -4.04 -5.83 -1.34
C SER A 80 -3.00 -5.03 -2.13
N LEU A 81 -2.27 -4.11 -1.51
CA LEU A 81 -1.18 -3.36 -2.14
C LEU A 81 0.04 -4.26 -2.40
N GLU A 82 0.41 -5.10 -1.43
CA GLU A 82 1.46 -6.12 -1.58
C GLU A 82 1.17 -7.06 -2.77
N LYS A 83 -0.07 -7.55 -2.89
CA LYS A 83 -0.48 -8.41 -4.01
C LYS A 83 -0.44 -7.72 -5.37
N GLN A 84 -0.84 -6.45 -5.44
CA GLN A 84 -0.74 -5.67 -6.67
C GLN A 84 0.72 -5.54 -7.13
N TYR A 85 1.62 -5.22 -6.21
CA TYR A 85 3.05 -5.14 -6.52
C TYR A 85 3.63 -6.50 -6.94
N ALA A 86 3.27 -7.58 -6.23
CA ALA A 86 3.70 -8.93 -6.58
C ALA A 86 3.26 -9.31 -8.01
N ALA A 87 1.99 -9.05 -8.36
CA ALA A 87 1.47 -9.33 -9.70
C ALA A 87 2.19 -8.51 -10.79
N ALA A 88 2.51 -7.25 -10.53
CA ALA A 88 3.30 -6.42 -11.45
C ALA A 88 4.73 -6.96 -11.62
N THR A 89 5.38 -7.35 -10.53
CA THR A 89 6.73 -7.92 -10.54
C THR A 89 6.78 -9.27 -11.25
N GLU A 90 5.81 -10.15 -11.00
CA GLU A 90 5.68 -11.44 -11.68
C GLU A 90 5.51 -11.26 -13.18
N TRP A 91 4.66 -10.31 -13.60
CA TRP A 91 4.48 -10.00 -15.01
C TRP A 91 5.78 -9.48 -15.67
N LEU A 92 6.55 -8.60 -15.01
CA LEU A 92 7.86 -8.17 -15.52
C LEU A 92 8.81 -9.36 -15.71
N LYS A 93 8.83 -10.27 -14.74
CA LYS A 93 9.65 -11.49 -14.79
C LYS A 93 9.26 -12.38 -15.96
N GLU A 94 7.97 -12.58 -16.21
CA GLU A 94 7.47 -13.32 -17.38
C GLU A 94 7.89 -12.68 -18.71
N LYS A 95 7.96 -11.35 -18.76
CA LYS A 95 8.40 -10.58 -19.93
C LYS A 95 9.92 -10.42 -20.03
N SER A 96 10.69 -10.94 -19.06
CA SER A 96 12.14 -10.74 -18.95
C SER A 96 12.53 -9.25 -18.96
N ILE A 97 11.72 -8.41 -18.32
CA ILE A 97 11.95 -6.97 -18.19
C ILE A 97 12.48 -6.69 -16.77
N GLU A 98 13.58 -5.95 -16.68
CA GLU A 98 14.17 -5.59 -15.40
C GLU A 98 13.37 -4.45 -14.73
N PRO A 99 13.03 -4.54 -13.42
CA PRO A 99 12.33 -3.45 -12.73
C PRO A 99 13.01 -2.08 -12.83
N LYS A 100 14.34 -2.05 -12.91
CA LYS A 100 15.13 -0.80 -13.11
C LYS A 100 14.83 -0.09 -14.43
N ASP A 101 14.37 -0.82 -15.46
CA ASP A 101 14.03 -0.23 -16.76
C ASP A 101 12.70 0.54 -16.67
N VAL A 102 11.79 0.09 -15.80
CA VAL A 102 10.54 0.81 -15.48
C VAL A 102 10.83 2.11 -14.72
N LEU A 103 11.78 2.10 -13.79
CA LEU A 103 12.17 3.32 -13.05
C LEU A 103 12.89 4.34 -13.91
N SER A 104 13.81 3.87 -14.75
CA SER A 104 14.66 4.74 -15.57
C SER A 104 13.95 5.27 -16.81
N GLY A 105 12.68 4.92 -17.01
CA GLY A 105 11.89 5.31 -18.18
C GLY A 105 12.38 4.66 -19.48
N LYS A 106 13.15 3.57 -19.37
CA LYS A 106 13.66 2.80 -20.51
C LYS A 106 12.68 1.72 -20.97
N ALA A 107 11.74 1.35 -20.11
CA ALA A 107 10.62 0.50 -20.48
C ALA A 107 9.75 1.20 -21.53
N GLY A 108 9.17 0.42 -22.45
CA GLY A 108 8.19 0.91 -23.41
C GLY A 108 6.95 1.48 -22.72
N SER A 109 6.22 2.37 -23.40
CA SER A 109 4.98 2.93 -22.86
C SER A 109 3.91 1.86 -22.58
N ASP A 110 3.85 0.82 -23.40
CA ASP A 110 3.01 -0.35 -23.23
C ASP A 110 3.33 -1.13 -21.94
N VAL A 111 4.62 -1.28 -21.64
CA VAL A 111 5.10 -1.90 -20.39
C VAL A 111 4.69 -1.06 -19.19
N LEU A 112 4.85 0.26 -19.28
CA LEU A 112 4.47 1.16 -18.18
C LEU A 112 2.96 1.14 -17.93
N GLU A 113 2.14 1.18 -18.99
CA GLU A 113 0.68 1.12 -18.87
C GLU A 113 0.22 -0.17 -18.18
N GLU A 114 0.76 -1.33 -18.59
CA GLU A 114 0.41 -2.62 -17.98
C GLU A 114 0.86 -2.71 -16.51
N ILE A 115 2.01 -2.13 -16.16
CA ILE A 115 2.48 -2.06 -14.78
C ILE A 115 1.58 -1.18 -13.92
N LEU A 116 1.20 -0.01 -14.43
CA LEU A 116 0.34 0.92 -13.70
C LEU A 116 -1.10 0.41 -13.58
N ASP A 117 -1.58 -0.40 -14.52
CA ASP A 117 -2.87 -1.11 -14.40
C ASP A 117 -2.84 -2.12 -13.25
N LYS A 118 -1.77 -2.92 -13.15
CA LYS A 118 -1.61 -3.92 -12.07
C LYS A 118 -1.33 -3.29 -10.71
N CYS A 119 -0.47 -2.28 -10.70
CA CYS A 119 -0.02 -1.62 -9.49
C CYS A 119 0.19 -0.11 -9.76
N PRO A 120 -0.84 0.72 -9.53
CA PRO A 120 -0.77 2.17 -9.76
C PRO A 120 0.35 2.88 -8.99
N TYR A 121 0.84 2.25 -7.91
CA TYR A 121 1.87 2.78 -7.03
C TYR A 121 3.20 2.01 -7.15
N TYR A 122 3.39 1.24 -8.24
CA TYR A 122 4.53 0.36 -8.42
C TYR A 122 5.88 1.04 -8.16
N GLN A 123 6.10 2.21 -8.79
CA GLN A 123 7.35 2.96 -8.64
C GLN A 123 7.58 3.46 -7.20
N LYS A 124 6.52 3.74 -6.45
CA LYS A 124 6.62 4.18 -5.04
C LYS A 124 6.89 3.01 -4.09
N PHE A 125 6.42 1.81 -4.43
CA PHE A 125 6.66 0.61 -3.62
C PHE A 125 7.99 -0.05 -3.92
N MET A 126 8.51 0.10 -5.14
CA MET A 126 9.70 -0.61 -5.57
C MET A 126 10.95 -0.38 -4.69
N PRO A 127 11.24 0.83 -4.17
CA PRO A 127 12.36 1.02 -3.22
C PRO A 127 12.17 0.29 -1.89
N VAL A 128 10.92 0.00 -1.49
CA VAL A 128 10.60 -0.63 -0.20
C VAL A 128 10.45 -2.14 -0.33
N PHE A 129 9.86 -2.60 -1.44
CA PHE A 129 9.57 -4.01 -1.68
C PHE A 129 10.65 -4.70 -2.51
N GLY A 130 11.40 -3.96 -3.34
CA GLY A 130 12.44 -4.50 -4.23
C GLY A 130 13.70 -5.01 -3.52
N GLU A 131 13.82 -4.77 -2.22
CA GLU A 131 14.88 -5.32 -1.37
C GLU A 131 14.40 -6.46 -0.45
N VAL A 132 13.11 -6.83 -0.49
CA VAL A 132 12.62 -7.96 0.31
C VAL A 132 13.04 -9.26 -0.40
N PRO A 133 13.94 -10.08 0.21
CA PRO A 133 14.48 -11.29 -0.41
C PRO A 133 13.41 -12.37 -0.65
#